data_AF-A0A1N7MNV6-F1
#
_entry.id   AF-A0A1N7MNV6-F1
#
_cell.length_a   1.000
_cell.length_b   1.000
_cell.length_c   1.000
_cell.angle_alpha   90.00
_cell.angle_beta   90.00
_cell.angle_gamma   90.00
#
_symmetry.space_group_name_H-M   'P 1'
#
loop_
_entity.id
_entity.type
_entity.pdbx_description
1 polymer ?
#
loop_
_entity_poly.entity_id
_entity_poly.type
_entity_poly.pdbx_seq_one_letter_code
_entity_poly.pdbx_strand_id
1 'polypeptide(L)' 'MNANQIINMIMRTVMRQVINKGVNAGMDKAFGKGKAREDMTPEERQQAQAAKKHAGNAQKAMRAARRAGRF' A
#
# COMPACT_ATOMS: atom_id res chain seq x y z
N MET A 1 2.09 32.33 6.97
CA MET A 1 2.69 31.10 6.43
C MET A 1 4.03 30.92 7.09
N ASN A 2 4.19 29.90 7.94
CA ASN A 2 5.43 29.71 8.69
C ASN A 2 6.41 28.91 7.82
N ALA A 3 7.63 29.40 7.60
CA ALA A 3 8.66 28.65 6.85
C ALA A 3 8.89 27.25 7.46
N ASN A 4 8.74 27.13 8.78
CA ASN A 4 8.76 25.86 9.51
C ASN A 4 7.65 24.88 9.07
N GLN A 5 6.45 25.39 8.74
CA GLN A 5 5.36 24.54 8.23
C GLN A 5 5.69 24.02 6.84
N ILE A 6 6.33 24.83 5.99
CA ILE A 6 6.76 24.43 4.65
C ILE A 6 7.85 23.35 4.75
N ILE A 7 8.84 23.53 5.62
CA ILE A 7 9.90 22.53 5.86
C ILE A 7 9.31 21.22 6.39
N ASN A 8 8.38 21.30 7.35
CA ASN A 8 7.71 20.12 7.89
C ASN A 8 6.86 19.39 6.84
N MET A 9 6.21 20.13 5.93
CA MET A 9 5.48 19.55 4.80
C MET A 9 6.42 18.85 3.81
N ILE A 10 7.54 19.48 3.47
CA ILE A 10 8.54 18.92 2.56
C ILE A 10 9.15 17.65 3.17
N MET A 11 9.66 17.71 4.40
CA MET A 11 10.25 16.54 5.07
C MET A 11 9.26 15.38 5.18
N ARG A 12 8.00 15.66 5.54
CA ARG A 12 6.94 14.64 5.56
C ARG A 12 6.67 14.05 4.18
N THR A 13 6.68 14.87 3.14
CA THR A 13 6.40 14.42 1.77
C THR A 13 7.55 13.57 1.24
N VAL A 14 8.79 13.98 1.48
CA VAL A 14 10.00 13.22 1.10
C VAL A 14 10.05 11.90 1.85
N MET A 15 9.88 11.91 3.18
CA MET A 15 9.86 10.68 3.98
C MET A 15 8.77 9.73 3.53
N ARG A 16 7.55 10.25 3.25
CA ARG A 16 6.45 9.45 2.70
C ARG A 16 6.80 8.84 1.35
N GLN A 17 7.43 9.61 0.46
CA GLN A 17 7.83 9.12 -0.85
C GLN A 17 8.94 8.05 -0.76
N VAL A 18 9.92 8.24 0.11
CA VAL A 18 11.02 7.28 0.34
C VAL A 18 10.49 5.99 0.93
N ILE A 19 9.64 6.05 1.96
CA ILE A 19 9.03 4.85 2.54
C ILE A 19 8.15 4.15 1.51
N ASN A 20 7.30 4.88 0.78
CA ASN A 20 6.43 4.28 -0.23
C ASN A 20 7.24 3.62 -1.36
N LYS A 21 8.28 4.29 -1.87
CA LYS A 21 9.15 3.74 -2.91
C LYS A 21 9.99 2.57 -2.38
N GLY A 22 10.50 2.66 -1.15
CA GLY A 22 11.31 1.62 -0.50
C GLY A 22 10.51 0.37 -0.16
N VAL A 23 9.28 0.52 0.35
CA VAL A 23 8.36 -0.60 0.58
C VAL A 23 7.93 -1.21 -0.74
N ASN A 24 7.55 -0.42 -1.75
CA ASN A 24 7.18 -0.97 -3.06
C ASN A 24 8.36 -1.69 -3.72
N ALA A 25 9.56 -1.10 -3.75
CA ALA A 25 10.75 -1.72 -4.30
C ALA A 25 11.20 -2.96 -3.50
N GLY A 26 11.06 -2.91 -2.17
CA GLY A 26 11.33 -4.04 -1.29
C GLY A 26 10.34 -5.18 -1.49
N MET A 27 9.06 -4.86 -1.68
CA MET A 27 8.01 -5.82 -1.97
C MET A 27 8.15 -6.38 -3.39
N ASP A 28 8.50 -5.56 -4.38
CA ASP A 28 8.85 -6.00 -5.73
C ASP A 28 10.11 -6.88 -5.75
N LYS A 29 11.07 -6.63 -4.86
CA LYS A 29 12.29 -7.45 -4.76
C LYS A 29 12.07 -8.74 -3.96
N ALA A 30 11.22 -8.69 -2.92
CA ALA A 30 10.92 -9.82 -2.05
C ALA A 30 9.86 -10.77 -2.62
N PHE A 31 8.88 -10.23 -3.34
CA PHE A 31 7.76 -10.99 -3.93
C PHE A 31 7.81 -11.04 -5.46
N GLY A 32 8.89 -10.51 -6.06
CA GLY A 32 9.02 -10.37 -7.51
C GLY A 32 8.19 -9.20 -8.02
N LYS A 33 8.77 -8.39 -8.92
CA LYS A 33 8.11 -7.30 -9.64
C LYS A 33 6.78 -7.87 -10.14
N GLY A 34 5.66 -7.43 -9.56
CA GLY A 34 4.38 -8.13 -9.71
C GLY A 34 4.12 -8.42 -11.18
N LYS A 35 4.24 -9.71 -11.56
CA LYS A 35 4.15 -10.13 -12.96
C LYS A 35 2.84 -9.60 -13.54
N ALA A 36 2.87 -9.14 -14.79
CA ALA A 36 1.63 -8.77 -15.47
C ALA A 36 0.66 -9.95 -15.38
N ARG A 37 -0.65 -9.68 -15.37
CA ARG A 37 -1.65 -10.75 -15.22
C ARG A 37 -1.54 -11.84 -16.28
N GLU A 38 -0.99 -11.44 -17.43
CA GLU A 38 -0.64 -12.23 -18.59
C GLU A 38 0.56 -13.18 -18.34
N ASP A 39 1.56 -12.75 -17.56
CA ASP A 39 2.80 -13.50 -17.29
C ASP A 39 2.73 -14.38 -16.02
N MET A 40 1.65 -14.30 -15.26
CA MET A 40 1.45 -15.10 -14.04
C MET A 40 1.04 -16.54 -14.35
N THR A 41 1.63 -17.50 -13.63
CA THR A 41 1.17 -18.90 -13.69
C THR A 41 -0.24 -19.01 -13.09
N PRO A 42 -1.00 -20.09 -13.41
CA PRO A 42 -2.31 -20.32 -12.83
C PRO A 42 -2.31 -20.32 -11.29
N GLU A 43 -1.27 -20.86 -10.64
CA GLU A 43 -1.18 -20.86 -9.17
C GLU A 43 -0.90 -19.46 -8.61
N GLU A 44 0.03 -18.70 -9.22
CA GLU A 44 0.31 -17.31 -8.83
C GLU A 44 -0.95 -16.43 -8.95
N ARG A 45 -1.75 -16.66 -9.99
CA ARG A 45 -3.01 -15.94 -10.23
C ARG A 45 -4.08 -16.28 -9.18
N GLN A 46 -4.11 -17.52 -8.67
CA GLN A 46 -5.01 -17.90 -7.58
C GLN A 46 -4.59 -17.28 -6.26
N GLN A 47 -3.30 -17.29 -5.92
CA GLN A 47 -2.78 -16.64 -4.72
C GLN A 47 -3.04 -15.13 -4.74
N ALA A 48 -2.80 -14.46 -5.87
CA ALA A 48 -3.08 -13.05 -6.03
C ALA A 48 -4.59 -12.74 -5.88
N GLN A 49 -5.48 -13.61 -6.35
CA GLN A 49 -6.91 -13.46 -6.15
C GLN A 49 -7.33 -13.66 -4.70
N ALA A 50 -6.78 -14.66 -4.01
CA ALA A 50 -7.01 -14.88 -2.59
C ALA A 50 -6.55 -13.66 -1.77
N ALA A 51 -5.32 -13.18 -2.03
CA ALA A 51 -4.77 -11.98 -1.41
C ALA A 51 -5.66 -10.75 -1.65
N LYS A 52 -6.16 -10.54 -2.88
CA LYS A 52 -7.11 -9.45 -3.19
C LYS A 52 -8.42 -9.57 -2.41
N LYS A 53 -8.98 -10.77 -2.28
CA LYS A 53 -10.20 -11.01 -1.49
C LYS A 53 -9.97 -10.66 -0.01
N HIS A 54 -8.86 -11.13 0.57
CA HIS A 54 -8.50 -10.82 1.96
C HIS A 54 -8.27 -9.31 2.16
N ALA A 55 -7.54 -8.66 1.25
CA ALA A 55 -7.32 -7.22 1.29
C ALA A 55 -8.63 -6.43 1.19
N GLY A 56 -9.57 -6.85 0.33
CA GLY A 56 -10.89 -6.22 0.20
C GLY A 56 -11.72 -6.32 1.47
N ASN A 57 -11.71 -7.48 2.13
CA ASN A 57 -12.39 -7.67 3.41
C ASN A 57 -11.76 -6.82 4.53
N ALA A 58 -10.43 -6.80 4.60
CA ALA A 58 -9.70 -5.97 5.55
C ALA A 58 -9.98 -4.47 5.34
N GLN A 59 -10.06 -4.00 4.09
CA GLN A 59 -10.44 -2.62 3.77
C GLN A 59 -11.85 -2.28 4.24
N LYS A 60 -12.82 -3.18 4.04
CA LYS A 60 -14.20 -3.00 4.54
C LYS A 60 -14.23 -2.91 6.06
N ALA A 61 -13.53 -3.80 6.75
CA ALA A 61 -13.41 -3.79 8.21
C ALA A 61 -12.76 -2.48 8.71
N MET A 62 -11.66 -2.05 8.09
CA MET A 62 -11.01 -0.78 8.44
C MET A 62 -11.90 0.44 8.18
N ARG A 63 -12.76 0.41 7.15
CA ARG A 63 -13.73 1.48 6.89
C ARG A 63 -14.82 1.51 7.96
N ALA A 64 -15.32 0.34 8.36
CA ALA A 64 -16.28 0.22 9.46
C ALA A 64 -15.67 0.71 10.79
N ALA A 65 -14.46 0.27 11.12
CA ALA A 65 -13.72 0.70 12.31
C ALA A 65 -13.51 2.22 12.34
N ARG A 66 -13.12 2.83 11.20
CA ARG A 66 -12.96 4.29 11.09
C ARG A 66 -14.25 5.07 11.28
N ARG A 67 -15.40 4.49 10.90
CA ARG A 67 -16.71 5.11 11.12
C ARG A 67 -17.14 4.95 12.58
N ALA A 68 -16.93 3.77 13.16
CA ALA A 68 -17.25 3.49 14.55
C ALA A 68 -16.43 4.36 15.53
N GLY A 69 -15.13 4.54 15.28
CA GLY A 69 -14.26 5.40 16.11
C GLY A 69 -14.36 6.89 15.82
N ARG A 70 -15.30 7.33 14.96
CA ARG A 70 -15.57 8.75 14.69
C ARG A 70 -16.80 9.26 15.48
N PHE A 71 -17.45 8.39 16.25
CA PHE A 71 -18.44 8.75 17.26
C PHE A 71 -17.77 8.78 18.63
#